data_AF-A0A7X3U1H2-F1
#
_entry.id   AF-A0A7X3U1H2-F1
#
_cell.length_a   1.000
_cell.length_b   1.000
_cell.length_c   1.000
_cell.angle_alpha   90.00
_cell.angle_beta   90.00
_cell.angle_gamma   90.00
#
_symmetry.space_group_name_H-M   'P 1'
#
loop_
_entity.id
_entity.type
_entity.pdbx_description
1 polymer ?
#
loop_
_entity_poly.entity_id
_entity_poly.type
_entity_poly.pdbx_seq_one_letter_code
_entity_poly.pdbx_strand_id
1 'polypeptide(L)'
;MHRILISVLAGAVLTAGCASEPSGPPLEPVADVAQLMRNILDPAADAVWDSSGTIITAEGINEWEPETDEDWAVVVNGAMTIAEGANLLMIGDRARDQEGWMQLSLGMSEAAMLVHEAAEARDAQRVFDLGETLYRSCDRCHNLYWVGDEDRGRVRDDNPDPPDR
;
A
#
# COMPACT_ATOMS: atom_id res chain seq x y z
N MET A 1 60.37 11.88 -40.65
CA MET A 1 59.39 12.79 -41.30
C MET A 1 58.93 12.16 -42.60
N HIS A 2 57.69 11.65 -42.67
CA HIS A 2 56.82 11.54 -43.86
C HIS A 2 55.41 11.15 -43.37
N ARG A 3 54.39 11.92 -43.76
CA ARG A 3 52.96 11.76 -43.43
C ARG A 3 52.26 11.09 -44.61
N ILE A 4 51.39 10.10 -44.40
CA ILE A 4 50.19 9.85 -45.23
C ILE A 4 49.07 9.30 -44.32
N LEU A 5 47.94 10.01 -44.30
CA LEU A 5 46.64 9.64 -43.72
C LEU A 5 45.83 8.89 -44.78
N ILE A 6 45.15 7.79 -44.42
CA ILE A 6 43.90 7.34 -45.06
C ILE A 6 43.00 6.72 -43.96
N SER A 7 41.93 7.45 -43.62
CA SER A 7 40.74 7.01 -42.89
C SER A 7 39.87 6.07 -43.74
N VAL A 8 38.81 5.48 -43.13
CA VAL A 8 37.58 4.83 -43.68
C VAL A 8 37.42 3.43 -43.06
N LEU A 9 36.33 3.01 -42.41
CA LEU A 9 34.94 3.46 -42.42
C LEU A 9 34.27 3.15 -41.06
N ALA A 10 33.47 4.10 -40.60
CA ALA A 10 32.55 3.96 -39.48
C ALA A 10 31.39 3.01 -39.83
N GLY A 11 31.07 2.11 -38.90
CA GLY A 11 29.82 1.32 -38.90
C GLY A 11 29.04 1.60 -37.62
N ALA A 12 28.62 2.85 -37.41
CA ALA A 12 27.70 3.21 -36.33
C ALA A 12 26.28 2.84 -36.77
N VAL A 13 25.82 1.65 -36.36
CA VAL A 13 24.42 1.26 -36.43
C VAL A 13 23.68 2.07 -35.36
N LEU A 14 23.13 3.21 -35.76
CA LEU A 14 22.21 4.02 -34.97
C LEU A 14 20.81 3.40 -35.09
N THR A 15 20.46 2.50 -34.17
CA THR A 15 19.05 2.15 -33.95
C THR A 15 18.38 3.29 -33.18
N ALA A 16 17.88 4.29 -33.90
CA ALA A 16 16.93 5.26 -33.36
C ALA A 16 15.56 4.59 -33.20
N GLY A 17 15.42 3.78 -32.14
CA GLY A 17 14.13 3.31 -31.65
C GLY A 17 13.57 4.34 -30.67
N CYS A 18 12.78 5.30 -31.15
CA CYS A 18 11.86 6.01 -30.27
C CYS A 18 10.75 5.03 -29.90
N ALA A 19 10.93 4.31 -28.79
CA ALA A 19 9.81 3.64 -28.15
C ALA A 19 8.97 4.75 -27.50
N SER A 20 7.86 5.11 -28.14
CA SER A 20 6.75 5.73 -27.42
C SER A 20 6.36 4.72 -26.34
N GLU A 21 6.55 5.05 -25.06
CA GLU A 21 5.99 4.23 -24.00
C GLU A 21 4.49 4.07 -24.29
N PRO A 22 3.93 2.85 -24.26
CA PRO A 22 2.50 2.68 -24.39
C PRO A 22 1.86 3.50 -23.28
N SER A 23 1.19 4.60 -23.63
CA SER A 23 0.39 5.32 -22.65
C SER A 23 -0.69 4.33 -22.20
N GLY A 24 -0.66 3.96 -20.92
CA GLY A 24 -1.70 3.11 -20.33
C GLY A 24 -3.09 3.72 -20.54
N PRO A 25 -4.16 2.98 -20.21
CA PRO A 25 -5.50 3.56 -20.20
C PRO A 25 -5.51 4.84 -19.34
N PRO A 26 -6.32 5.85 -19.67
CA PRO A 26 -6.46 7.03 -18.83
C PRO A 26 -7.03 6.61 -17.47
N LEU A 27 -6.24 6.79 -16.41
CA LEU A 27 -6.66 6.53 -15.04
C LEU A 27 -7.07 7.87 -14.41
N GLU A 28 -8.37 8.12 -14.30
CA GLU A 28 -8.90 9.34 -13.70
C GLU A 28 -9.26 9.13 -12.21
N PRO A 29 -8.69 9.93 -11.29
CA PRO A 29 -9.13 9.97 -9.91
C PRO A 29 -10.59 10.43 -9.76
N VAL A 30 -11.53 9.50 -9.57
CA VAL A 30 -12.94 9.85 -9.29
C VAL A 30 -13.21 10.25 -7.84
N ALA A 31 -12.37 9.79 -6.92
CA ALA A 31 -12.42 10.06 -5.49
C ALA A 31 -11.16 10.77 -5.02
N ASP A 32 -11.29 11.70 -4.08
CA ASP A 32 -10.13 12.25 -3.36
C ASP A 32 -9.52 11.20 -2.43
N VAL A 33 -8.33 11.49 -1.89
CA VAL A 33 -7.63 10.58 -0.97
C VAL A 33 -8.48 10.25 0.25
N ALA A 34 -9.18 11.23 0.83
CA ALA A 34 -9.93 11.02 2.07
C ALA A 34 -11.16 10.13 1.83
N GLN A 35 -11.80 10.23 0.67
CA GLN A 35 -12.85 9.33 0.23
C GLN A 35 -12.31 7.93 -0.06
N LEU A 36 -11.13 7.82 -0.70
CA LEU A 36 -10.50 6.53 -0.98
C LEU A 36 -10.13 5.80 0.30
N MET A 37 -9.52 6.49 1.28
CA MET A 37 -9.20 5.92 2.59
C MET A 37 -10.48 5.43 3.28
N ARG A 38 -11.45 6.33 3.51
CA ARG A 38 -12.67 6.01 4.27
C ARG A 38 -13.56 4.94 3.66
N ASN A 39 -13.66 4.89 2.33
CA ASN A 39 -14.67 4.07 1.67
C ASN A 39 -14.12 2.78 1.07
N ILE A 40 -12.79 2.63 0.98
CA ILE A 40 -12.15 1.45 0.38
C ILE A 40 -11.13 0.86 1.35
N LEU A 41 -10.17 1.65 1.82
CA LEU A 41 -9.07 1.13 2.63
C LEU A 41 -9.49 0.82 4.07
N ASP A 42 -10.18 1.75 4.74
CA ASP A 42 -10.64 1.57 6.13
C ASP A 42 -11.52 0.31 6.29
N PRO A 43 -12.62 0.11 5.53
CA PRO A 43 -13.46 -1.08 5.71
C PRO A 43 -12.76 -2.38 5.29
N ALA A 44 -11.80 -2.33 4.36
CA ALA A 44 -11.01 -3.50 3.99
C ALA A 44 -9.99 -3.88 5.08
N ALA A 45 -9.42 -2.88 5.75
CA ALA A 45 -8.55 -3.09 6.90
C ALA A 45 -9.32 -3.64 8.10
N ASP A 46 -10.51 -3.10 8.39
CA ASP A 46 -11.43 -3.64 9.40
C ASP A 46 -11.75 -5.12 9.10
N ALA A 47 -12.08 -5.46 7.85
CA ALA A 47 -12.34 -6.84 7.45
C ALA A 47 -11.16 -7.80 7.70
N VAL A 48 -9.91 -7.32 7.55
CA VAL A 48 -8.71 -8.10 7.85
C VAL A 48 -8.50 -8.21 9.36
N TRP A 49 -8.54 -7.10 10.10
CA TRP A 49 -8.22 -7.08 11.52
C TRP A 49 -9.30 -7.73 12.39
N ASP A 50 -10.58 -7.58 12.05
CA ASP A 50 -11.67 -8.18 12.81
C ASP A 50 -11.77 -9.70 12.61
N SER A 51 -11.07 -10.25 11.61
CA SER A 51 -11.13 -11.68 11.29
C SER A 51 -10.39 -12.59 12.28
N SER A 52 -9.47 -12.03 13.08
CA SER A 52 -8.73 -12.79 14.09
C SER A 52 -8.37 -11.90 15.28
N GLY A 53 -8.45 -12.43 16.49
CA GLY A 53 -8.12 -11.63 17.66
C GLY A 53 -8.25 -12.34 19.00
N THR A 54 -7.81 -11.63 20.03
CA THR A 54 -7.92 -12.05 21.43
C THR A 54 -8.41 -10.88 22.26
N ILE A 55 -9.45 -11.08 23.06
CA ILE A 55 -9.90 -10.12 24.07
C ILE A 55 -9.86 -10.77 25.45
N ILE A 56 -9.21 -10.08 26.39
CA ILE A 56 -9.13 -10.49 27.80
C ILE A 56 -10.11 -9.63 28.59
N THR A 57 -11.12 -10.26 29.18
CA THR A 57 -12.13 -9.60 30.02
C THR A 57 -12.08 -10.14 31.44
N ALA A 58 -12.90 -9.57 32.33
CA ALA A 58 -13.03 -10.09 33.70
C ALA A 58 -13.63 -11.51 33.73
N GLU A 59 -14.35 -11.87 32.66
CA GLU A 59 -15.04 -13.16 32.48
C GLU A 59 -14.14 -14.24 31.88
N GLY A 60 -13.00 -13.88 31.27
CA GLY A 60 -12.05 -14.83 30.69
C GLY A 60 -11.33 -14.30 29.45
N ILE A 61 -10.75 -15.22 28.68
CA ILE A 61 -10.09 -14.95 27.40
C ILE A 61 -11.02 -15.45 26.29
N ASN A 62 -11.30 -14.59 25.31
CA ASN A 62 -12.02 -14.94 24.09
C ASN A 62 -11.08 -14.75 22.88
N GLU A 63 -10.87 -15.82 22.12
CA GLU A 63 -10.01 -15.89 20.94
C GLU A 63 -10.85 -16.34 19.76
N TRP A 64 -10.63 -15.74 18.59
CA TRP A 64 -11.32 -16.13 17.35
C TRP A 64 -10.40 -16.05 16.14
N GLU A 65 -10.71 -16.86 15.14
CA GLU A 65 -10.02 -16.93 13.85
C GLU A 65 -11.00 -17.35 12.75
N PRO A 66 -10.66 -17.22 11.45
CA PRO A 66 -11.53 -17.63 10.36
C PRO A 66 -11.70 -19.17 10.32
N GLU A 67 -12.94 -19.66 10.37
CA GLU A 67 -13.22 -21.10 10.38
C GLU A 67 -13.79 -21.60 9.04
N THR A 68 -14.67 -20.80 8.43
CA THR A 68 -15.39 -21.18 7.22
C THR A 68 -14.72 -20.61 5.96
N ASP A 69 -15.07 -21.17 4.81
CA ASP A 69 -14.63 -20.66 3.51
C ASP A 69 -15.02 -19.19 3.31
N GLU A 70 -16.17 -18.78 3.87
CA GLU A 70 -16.64 -17.39 3.80
C GLU A 70 -15.81 -16.47 4.71
N ASP A 71 -15.46 -16.92 5.92
CA ASP A 71 -14.59 -16.14 6.82
C ASP A 71 -13.20 -15.93 6.19
N TRP A 72 -12.61 -16.98 5.60
CA TRP A 72 -11.34 -16.88 4.89
C TRP A 72 -11.45 -15.93 3.67
N ALA A 73 -12.55 -16.00 2.93
CA ALA A 73 -12.78 -15.09 1.81
C ALA A 73 -12.86 -13.62 2.25
N VAL A 74 -13.36 -13.32 3.45
CA VAL A 74 -13.34 -11.95 4.00
C VAL A 74 -11.90 -11.43 4.10
N VAL A 75 -10.98 -12.22 4.66
CA VAL A 75 -9.56 -11.82 4.79
C VAL A 75 -8.89 -11.67 3.44
N VAL A 76 -9.08 -12.64 2.54
CA VAL A 76 -8.53 -12.63 1.18
C VAL A 76 -8.99 -11.37 0.43
N ASN A 77 -10.29 -11.09 0.44
CA ASN A 77 -10.86 -9.94 -0.27
C ASN A 77 -10.47 -8.60 0.37
N GLY A 78 -10.41 -8.52 1.70
CA GLY A 78 -9.94 -7.34 2.42
C GLY A 78 -8.49 -7.02 2.05
N ALA A 79 -7.60 -8.01 2.15
CA ALA A 79 -6.20 -7.87 1.78
C ALA A 79 -6.01 -7.46 0.30
N MET A 80 -6.75 -8.08 -0.63
CA MET A 80 -6.72 -7.70 -2.05
C MET A 80 -7.19 -6.25 -2.27
N THR A 81 -8.25 -5.85 -1.57
CA THR A 81 -8.79 -4.49 -1.64
C THR A 81 -7.80 -3.45 -1.13
N ILE A 82 -7.04 -3.77 -0.07
CA ILE A 82 -5.96 -2.91 0.42
C ILE A 82 -4.84 -2.83 -0.60
N ALA A 83 -4.42 -3.97 -1.16
CA ALA A 83 -3.33 -4.03 -2.13
C ALA A 83 -3.61 -3.16 -3.37
N GLU A 84 -4.81 -3.27 -3.93
CA GLU A 84 -5.23 -2.44 -5.07
C GLU A 84 -5.58 -1.02 -4.67
N GLY A 85 -6.13 -0.80 -3.48
CA GLY A 85 -6.35 0.54 -2.92
C GLY A 85 -5.05 1.34 -2.80
N ALA A 86 -3.95 0.65 -2.50
CA ALA A 86 -2.61 1.23 -2.52
C ALA A 86 -2.20 1.74 -3.90
N ASN A 87 -2.52 1.00 -4.96
CA ASN A 87 -2.31 1.45 -6.33
C ASN A 87 -3.14 2.70 -6.65
N LEU A 88 -4.39 2.74 -6.17
CA LEU A 88 -5.28 3.89 -6.37
C LEU A 88 -4.74 5.17 -5.73
N LEU A 89 -3.99 5.09 -4.62
CA LEU A 89 -3.35 6.24 -3.97
C LEU A 89 -2.26 6.88 -4.85
N MET A 90 -1.72 6.16 -5.82
CA MET A 90 -0.65 6.63 -6.70
C MET A 90 -1.15 7.22 -8.02
N ILE A 91 -2.46 7.20 -8.27
CA ILE A 91 -3.04 7.67 -9.54
C ILE A 91 -3.24 9.19 -9.51
N GLY A 92 -2.81 9.84 -10.60
CA GLY A 92 -3.10 11.24 -10.88
C GLY A 92 -2.45 12.19 -9.86
N ASP A 93 -3.24 13.11 -9.33
CA ASP A 93 -2.82 14.16 -8.39
C ASP A 93 -3.03 13.78 -6.90
N ARG A 94 -3.37 12.51 -6.62
CA ARG A 94 -3.53 12.01 -5.24
C ARG A 94 -2.21 11.97 -4.47
N ALA A 95 -1.11 11.71 -5.17
CA ALA A 95 0.20 11.64 -4.56
C ALA A 95 0.67 13.01 -4.08
N ARG A 96 1.11 13.08 -2.81
CA ARG A 96 1.67 14.32 -2.23
C ARG A 96 3.07 14.61 -2.75
N ASP A 97 3.83 13.57 -3.07
CA ASP A 97 5.13 13.61 -3.72
C ASP A 97 5.38 12.32 -4.51
N GLN A 98 6.43 12.32 -5.34
CA GLN A 98 6.78 11.16 -6.17
C GLN A 98 7.81 10.23 -5.52
N GLU A 99 8.12 10.42 -4.23
CA GLU A 99 9.15 9.67 -3.51
C GLU A 99 8.54 8.85 -2.38
N GLY A 100 8.39 9.47 -1.20
CA GLY A 100 7.91 8.80 0.01
C GLY A 100 6.49 8.27 -0.15
N TRP A 101 5.61 9.04 -0.77
CA TRP A 101 4.22 8.60 -1.01
C TRP A 101 4.17 7.33 -1.86
N MET A 102 4.97 7.29 -2.93
CA MET A 102 5.01 6.16 -3.87
C MET A 102 5.60 4.93 -3.17
N GLN A 103 6.72 5.09 -2.48
CA GLN A 103 7.38 4.01 -1.77
C GLN A 103 6.49 3.40 -0.68
N LEU A 104 5.80 4.24 0.11
CA LEU A 104 4.95 3.78 1.19
C LEU A 104 3.65 3.16 0.67
N SER A 105 3.08 3.68 -0.43
CA SER A 105 1.93 3.05 -1.09
C SER A 105 2.29 1.66 -1.60
N LEU A 106 3.45 1.50 -2.26
CA LEU A 106 3.92 0.18 -2.70
C LEU A 106 4.15 -0.77 -1.51
N GLY A 107 4.79 -0.29 -0.44
CA GLY A 107 5.01 -1.09 0.77
C GLY A 107 3.71 -1.53 1.46
N MET A 108 2.66 -0.70 1.41
CA MET A 108 1.32 -1.09 1.89
C MET A 108 0.73 -2.20 1.02
N SER A 109 0.89 -2.12 -0.30
CA SER A 109 0.46 -3.17 -1.23
C SER A 109 1.16 -4.50 -0.94
N GLU A 110 2.48 -4.46 -0.76
CA GLU A 110 3.29 -5.64 -0.42
C GLU A 110 2.87 -6.27 0.91
N ALA A 111 2.67 -5.46 1.96
CA ALA A 111 2.23 -5.95 3.26
C ALA A 111 0.85 -6.61 3.18
N ALA A 112 -0.07 -6.02 2.42
CA ALA A 112 -1.41 -6.59 2.20
C ALA A 112 -1.33 -7.93 1.44
N MET A 113 -0.44 -8.05 0.44
CA MET A 113 -0.27 -9.32 -0.28
C MET A 113 0.32 -10.44 0.58
N LEU A 114 1.14 -10.12 1.59
CA LEU A 114 1.58 -11.13 2.57
C LEU A 114 0.40 -11.68 3.39
N VAL A 115 -0.53 -10.81 3.79
CA VAL A 115 -1.77 -11.22 4.48
C VAL A 115 -2.64 -12.06 3.57
N HIS A 116 -2.80 -11.64 2.31
CA HIS A 116 -3.54 -12.40 1.30
C HIS A 116 -2.97 -13.81 1.13
N GLU A 117 -1.64 -13.96 0.99
CA GLU A 117 -0.99 -15.27 0.90
C GLU A 117 -1.23 -16.14 2.13
N ALA A 118 -1.17 -15.56 3.34
CA ALA A 118 -1.46 -16.28 4.58
C ALA A 118 -2.93 -16.73 4.65
N ALA A 119 -3.85 -15.89 4.19
CA ALA A 119 -5.28 -16.19 4.17
C ALA A 119 -5.64 -17.29 3.15
N GLU A 120 -5.07 -17.23 1.93
CA GLU A 120 -5.20 -18.31 0.93
C GLU A 120 -4.65 -19.65 1.44
N ALA A 121 -3.58 -19.60 2.24
CA ALA A 121 -2.99 -20.77 2.88
C ALA A 121 -3.76 -21.24 4.14
N ARG A 122 -4.78 -20.49 4.58
CA ARG A 122 -5.53 -20.71 5.83
C ARG A 122 -4.63 -20.78 7.07
N ASP A 123 -3.61 -19.94 7.12
CA ASP A 123 -2.68 -19.84 8.24
C ASP A 123 -3.10 -18.70 9.18
N ALA A 124 -3.97 -19.01 10.14
CA ALA A 124 -4.56 -18.01 11.05
C ALA A 124 -3.51 -17.31 11.92
N GLN A 125 -2.52 -18.07 12.42
CA GLN A 125 -1.42 -17.49 13.18
C GLN A 125 -0.63 -16.50 12.33
N ARG A 126 -0.33 -16.84 11.07
CA ARG A 126 0.39 -15.93 10.17
C ARG A 126 -0.45 -14.71 9.81
N VAL A 127 -1.77 -14.84 9.62
CA VAL A 127 -2.66 -13.68 9.45
C VAL A 127 -2.58 -12.75 10.65
N PHE A 128 -2.68 -13.30 11.87
CA PHE A 128 -2.56 -12.54 13.11
C PHE A 128 -1.20 -11.82 13.22
N ASP A 129 -0.10 -12.55 13.00
CA ASP A 129 1.27 -12.01 13.07
C ASP A 129 1.50 -10.89 12.03
N LEU A 130 0.92 -11.04 10.84
CA LEU A 130 1.02 -10.04 9.76
C LEU A 130 0.09 -8.85 9.97
N GLY A 131 -0.91 -8.95 10.85
CA GLY A 131 -1.79 -7.83 11.19
C GLY A 131 -1.02 -6.58 11.67
N GLU A 132 0.00 -6.77 12.50
CA GLU A 132 0.89 -5.69 12.94
C GLU A 132 1.75 -5.15 11.79
N THR A 133 2.24 -6.03 10.91
CA THR A 133 3.03 -5.62 9.74
C THR A 133 2.22 -4.72 8.81
N LEU A 134 0.97 -5.10 8.54
CA LEU A 134 0.03 -4.32 7.76
C LEU A 134 -0.28 -2.97 8.44
N TYR A 135 -0.62 -2.98 9.74
CA TYR A 135 -0.84 -1.77 10.52
C TYR A 135 0.33 -0.78 10.43
N ARG A 136 1.55 -1.27 10.63
CA ARG A 136 2.77 -0.45 10.55
C ARG A 136 3.00 0.12 9.15
N SER A 137 2.53 -0.54 8.09
CA SER A 137 2.63 -0.01 6.72
C SER A 137 1.73 1.21 6.53
N CYS A 138 0.50 1.16 7.06
CA CYS A 138 -0.46 2.27 7.03
C CYS A 138 0.07 3.46 7.85
N ASP A 139 0.52 3.19 9.07
CA ASP A 139 1.00 4.20 10.01
C ASP A 139 2.21 4.99 9.50
N ARG A 140 3.13 4.35 8.76
CA ARG A 140 4.28 5.05 8.17
C ARG A 140 3.85 6.14 7.20
N CYS A 141 2.82 5.87 6.40
CA CYS A 141 2.23 6.87 5.50
C CYS A 141 1.49 7.95 6.32
N HIS A 142 0.66 7.55 7.28
CA HIS A 142 -0.13 8.47 8.09
C HIS A 142 0.72 9.45 8.90
N ASN A 143 1.79 8.98 9.54
CA ASN A 143 2.70 9.83 10.32
C ASN A 143 3.42 10.90 9.47
N LEU A 144 3.52 10.69 8.16
CA LEU A 144 4.09 11.66 7.23
C LEU A 144 3.02 12.54 6.57
N TYR A 145 1.89 11.98 6.16
CA TYR A 145 0.99 12.66 5.23
C TYR A 145 -0.43 12.91 5.76
N TRP A 146 -0.82 12.31 6.88
CA TRP A 146 -2.12 12.58 7.49
C TRP A 146 -2.12 13.86 8.33
N VAL A 147 -0.95 14.24 8.85
CA VAL A 147 -0.72 15.52 9.51
C VAL A 147 -0.54 16.65 8.49
N GLY A 148 -0.89 17.89 8.88
CA GLY A 148 -0.64 19.07 8.04
C GLY A 148 0.85 19.23 7.71
N ASP A 149 1.17 19.91 6.61
CA ASP A 149 2.57 20.08 6.16
C ASP A 149 3.47 20.68 7.24
N GLU A 150 2.91 21.57 8.08
CA GLU A 150 3.62 22.18 9.21
C GLU A 150 4.05 21.17 10.28
N ASP A 151 3.33 20.05 10.41
CA ASP A 151 3.51 19.03 11.45
C ASP A 151 4.11 17.71 10.92
N ARG A 152 4.41 17.63 9.62
CA ARG A 152 5.00 16.46 8.96
C ARG A 152 6.34 16.07 9.56
N GLY A 153 6.52 14.78 9.88
CA GLY A 153 7.76 14.24 10.44
C GLY A 153 7.98 14.57 11.91
N ARG A 154 7.02 15.23 12.56
CA ARG A 154 6.96 15.31 14.02
C ARG A 154 6.23 14.08 14.52
N VAL A 155 6.79 13.40 15.52
CA VAL A 155 5.99 12.50 16.35
C VAL A 155 4.94 13.41 16.99
N ARG A 156 3.65 13.14 16.76
CA ARG A 156 2.62 13.80 17.54
C ARG A 156 2.84 13.31 18.97
N ASP A 157 3.46 14.16 19.80
CA ASP A 157 3.39 13.95 21.24
C ASP A 157 1.89 13.93 21.56
N ASP A 158 1.48 12.87 22.24
CA ASP A 158 0.15 12.53 22.72
C ASP A 158 -1.02 12.37 21.72
N ASN A 159 -1.90 11.46 22.15
CA ASN A 159 -3.21 11.14 21.62
C ASN A 159 -4.18 12.24 22.10
N PRO A 160 -4.53 13.26 21.29
CA PRO A 160 -5.55 14.20 21.68
C PRO A 160 -6.90 13.50 21.59
N ASP A 161 -7.76 13.85 22.53
CA ASP A 161 -9.13 13.35 22.59
C ASP A 161 -9.81 13.44 21.21
N PRO A 162 -10.65 12.45 20.85
CA PRO A 162 -11.47 12.55 19.65
C PRO A 162 -12.29 13.84 19.69
N PRO A 163 -12.49 14.52 18.54
CA PRO A 163 -13.25 15.75 18.51
C PRO A 163 -14.68 15.49 19.01
N ASP A 164 -15.08 16.26 20.02
CA ASP A 164 -16.40 16.23 20.63
C ASP A 164 -17.48 16.28 19.52
N ARG A 165 -18.29 15.22 19.43
CA ARG A 165 -19.51 15.18 18.63
C ARG A 165 -20.65 14.64 19.47
#